data_AF-L8MY47-F1
#
_entry.id   AF-L8MY47-F1
#
_cell.length_a   1.000
_cell.length_b   1.000
_cell.length_c   1.000
_cell.angle_alpha   90.00
_cell.angle_beta   90.00
_cell.angle_gamma   90.00
#
_symmetry.space_group_name_H-M   'P 1'
#
loop_
_entity.id
_entity.type
_entity.pdbx_description
1 polymer ?
#
loop_
_entity_poly.entity_id
_entity_poly.type
_entity_poly.pdbx_seq_one_letter_code
_entity_poly.pdbx_strand_id
1 'polypeptide(L)'
;MDAVLTSPSVKSFAELSLSAVYRRKWSSLYESLKDSRPRRGRLRRLCVEQIPKDIRPLLAGDHTGWGRPHAKTLKDRSFVHQPNLVEGNKPIVLGHDYSTLGWVPEMSGSWAIPLCHERISSFETAAQRLEFRLS
;
A
#
# COMPACT_ATOMS: atom_id res chain seq x y z
N MET A 1 -5.97 -7.50 -13.95
CA MET A 1 -5.94 -7.82 -12.52
C MET A 1 -5.36 -9.20 -12.35
N ASP A 2 -5.90 -10.19 -13.05
CA ASP A 2 -5.45 -11.60 -13.03
C ASP A 2 -3.94 -11.74 -13.17
N ALA A 3 -3.33 -11.11 -14.17
CA ALA A 3 -1.89 -11.14 -14.36
C ALA A 3 -1.09 -10.69 -13.11
N VAL A 4 -1.59 -9.74 -12.32
CA VAL A 4 -0.92 -9.31 -11.07
C VAL A 4 -1.10 -10.36 -9.97
N LEU A 5 -2.29 -10.96 -9.87
CA LEU A 5 -2.62 -11.95 -8.84
C LEU A 5 -1.94 -13.30 -9.08
N THR A 6 -1.70 -13.65 -10.35
CA THR A 6 -1.09 -14.92 -10.74
C THR A 6 0.43 -14.83 -10.96
N SER A 7 1.02 -13.62 -10.90
CA SER A 7 2.45 -13.43 -11.06
C SER A 7 3.13 -13.37 -9.68
N PRO A 8 3.90 -14.41 -9.29
CA PRO A 8 4.50 -14.48 -7.95
C PRO A 8 5.58 -13.41 -7.72
N SER A 9 6.26 -12.99 -8.78
CA SER A 9 7.13 -11.82 -8.77
C SER A 9 7.15 -11.16 -10.14
N VAL A 10 7.37 -9.86 -10.15
CA VAL A 10 7.37 -9.03 -11.35
C VAL A 10 8.53 -8.05 -11.25
N LYS A 11 9.44 -8.06 -12.22
CA LYS A 11 10.62 -7.18 -12.26
C LYS A 11 10.28 -5.81 -12.82
N SER A 12 9.27 -5.73 -13.68
CA SER A 12 8.79 -4.47 -14.24
C SER A 12 7.29 -4.50 -14.54
N PHE A 13 6.62 -3.36 -14.49
CA PHE A 13 5.19 -3.29 -14.81
C PHE A 13 4.88 -3.79 -16.23
N ALA A 14 5.81 -3.62 -17.17
CA ALA A 14 5.70 -4.10 -18.54
C ALA A 14 5.63 -5.64 -18.64
N GLU A 15 6.33 -6.35 -17.77
CA GLU A 15 6.40 -7.82 -17.74
C GLU A 15 5.02 -8.47 -17.54
N LEU A 16 4.09 -7.77 -16.88
CA LEU A 16 2.69 -8.22 -16.75
C LEU A 16 2.01 -8.46 -18.10
N SER A 17 2.47 -7.81 -19.18
CA SER A 17 1.91 -8.00 -20.52
C SER A 17 2.29 -9.35 -21.13
N LEU A 18 3.33 -10.00 -20.60
CA LEU A 18 3.82 -11.31 -21.04
C LEU A 18 3.13 -12.47 -20.31
N SER A 19 2.30 -12.17 -19.30
CA SER A 19 1.57 -13.20 -18.57
C SER A 19 0.58 -13.93 -19.49
N ALA A 20 0.51 -15.26 -19.39
CA ALA A 20 -0.39 -16.09 -20.20
C ALA A 20 -1.88 -15.72 -20.02
N VAL A 21 -2.25 -15.12 -18.88
CA VAL A 21 -3.61 -14.66 -18.59
C VAL A 21 -3.86 -13.21 -19.04
N TYR A 22 -2.85 -12.52 -19.61
CA TYR A 22 -3.00 -11.17 -20.14
C TYR A 22 -3.42 -11.21 -21.61
N ARG A 23 -4.64 -10.74 -21.89
CA ARG A 23 -5.27 -10.83 -23.23
C ARG A 23 -5.28 -9.52 -24.02
N ARG A 24 -4.57 -8.48 -23.57
CA ARG A 24 -4.59 -7.13 -24.17
C ARG A 24 -3.21 -6.74 -24.68
N LYS A 25 -3.12 -5.59 -25.38
CA LYS A 25 -1.84 -5.02 -25.81
C LYS A 25 -1.09 -4.46 -24.61
N TRP A 26 0.25 -4.47 -24.68
CA TRP A 26 1.10 -3.91 -23.62
C TRP A 26 0.73 -2.45 -23.29
N SER A 27 0.52 -1.57 -24.27
CA SER A 27 0.13 -0.17 -24.02
C SER A 27 -1.10 -0.03 -23.12
N SER A 28 -2.07 -0.95 -23.26
CA SER A 28 -3.30 -0.97 -22.46
C SER A 28 -3.06 -1.21 -20.97
N LEU A 29 -1.92 -1.75 -20.55
CA LEU A 29 -1.54 -1.83 -19.13
C LEU A 29 -1.43 -0.43 -18.51
N TYR A 30 -0.66 0.45 -19.16
CA TYR A 30 -0.41 1.79 -18.64
C TYR A 30 -1.66 2.67 -18.72
N GLU A 31 -2.42 2.55 -19.81
CA GLU A 31 -3.73 3.20 -19.95
C GLU A 31 -4.65 2.78 -18.80
N SER A 32 -4.77 1.47 -18.56
CA SER A 32 -5.63 0.97 -17.47
C SER A 32 -5.20 1.48 -16.09
N LEU A 33 -3.90 1.62 -15.82
CA LEU A 33 -3.41 2.17 -14.56
C LEU A 33 -3.70 3.67 -14.44
N LYS A 34 -3.50 4.43 -15.52
CA LYS A 34 -3.74 5.88 -15.57
C LYS A 34 -5.22 6.20 -15.38
N ASP A 35 -6.09 5.43 -16.03
CA ASP A 35 -7.54 5.66 -16.07
C ASP A 35 -8.26 4.98 -14.89
N SER A 36 -7.60 4.04 -14.21
CA SER A 36 -8.16 3.40 -13.04
C SER A 36 -8.47 4.43 -11.94
N ARG A 37 -9.71 4.39 -11.47
CA ARG A 37 -10.23 5.15 -10.34
C ARG A 37 -10.94 4.17 -9.41
N PRO A 38 -10.20 3.33 -8.66
CA PRO A 38 -10.82 2.35 -7.79
C PRO A 38 -11.68 3.07 -6.74
N ARG A 39 -12.90 2.61 -6.54
CA ARG A 39 -13.83 3.19 -5.57
C ARG A 39 -13.41 2.79 -4.17
N ARG A 40 -12.37 3.45 -3.63
CA ARG A 40 -11.72 3.13 -2.35
C ARG A 40 -12.72 2.91 -1.21
N GLY A 41 -13.74 3.77 -1.09
CA GLY A 41 -14.78 3.63 -0.07
C GLY A 41 -15.61 2.35 -0.21
N ARG A 42 -15.90 1.90 -1.45
CA ARG A 42 -16.60 0.62 -1.68
C ARG A 42 -15.71 -0.57 -1.36
N LEU A 43 -14.43 -0.53 -1.76
CA LEU A 43 -13.48 -1.59 -1.45
C LEU A 43 -13.28 -1.72 0.07
N ARG A 44 -13.09 -0.60 0.78
CA ARG A 44 -13.01 -0.59 2.24
C ARG A 44 -14.26 -1.18 2.88
N ARG A 45 -15.45 -0.82 2.40
CA ARG A 45 -16.72 -1.37 2.90
C ARG A 45 -16.76 -2.90 2.75
N LEU A 46 -16.37 -3.42 1.59
CA LEU A 46 -16.32 -4.88 1.36
C LEU A 46 -15.36 -5.58 2.33
N CYS A 47 -14.20 -4.97 2.63
CA CYS A 47 -13.27 -5.50 3.63
C CYS A 47 -13.87 -5.49 5.04
N VAL A 48 -14.55 -4.40 5.43
CA VAL A 48 -15.22 -4.28 6.74
C VAL A 48 -16.37 -5.27 6.88
N GLU A 49 -17.11 -5.55 5.80
CA GLU A 49 -18.18 -6.55 5.79
C GLU A 49 -17.68 -7.98 6.03
N GLN A 50 -16.36 -8.24 5.94
CA GLN A 50 -15.78 -9.53 6.32
C GLN A 50 -15.60 -9.70 7.84
N ILE A 51 -15.72 -8.63 8.63
CA ILE A 51 -15.53 -8.66 10.08
C ILE A 51 -16.84 -9.16 10.74
N PRO A 52 -16.81 -10.27 11.51
CA PRO A 52 -17.96 -10.75 12.26
C PRO A 52 -18.48 -9.68 13.24
N LYS A 53 -19.79 -9.59 13.42
CA LYS A 53 -20.43 -8.56 14.26
C LYS A 53 -20.48 -8.92 15.75
N ASP A 54 -20.29 -10.20 16.04
CA ASP A 54 -20.35 -10.81 17.37
C ASP A 54 -18.99 -10.86 18.08
N ILE A 55 -17.93 -10.32 17.44
CA ILE A 55 -16.59 -10.25 18.01
C ILE A 55 -16.15 -8.80 18.24
N ARG A 56 -15.19 -8.63 19.13
CA ARG A 56 -14.38 -7.41 19.19
C ARG A 56 -13.20 -7.54 18.22
N PRO A 57 -13.14 -6.76 17.13
CA PRO A 57 -12.06 -6.90 16.15
C PRO A 57 -10.72 -6.44 16.71
N LEU A 58 -9.66 -7.21 16.43
CA LEU A 58 -8.28 -6.79 16.62
C LEU A 58 -7.81 -6.04 15.37
N LEU A 59 -7.43 -4.78 15.53
CA LEU A 59 -6.93 -3.94 14.45
C LEU A 59 -5.43 -3.71 14.62
N ALA A 60 -4.68 -3.89 13.54
CA ALA A 60 -3.26 -3.59 13.47
C ALA A 60 -3.03 -2.32 12.64
N GLY A 61 -2.35 -1.36 13.24
CA GLY A 61 -1.86 -0.16 12.58
C GLY A 61 -0.39 -0.33 12.24
N ASP A 62 0.01 0.09 11.05
CA ASP A 62 1.41 0.10 10.63
C ASP A 62 1.76 1.39 9.88
N HIS A 63 3.02 1.79 10.01
CA HIS A 63 3.65 2.88 9.26
C HIS A 63 4.86 2.32 8.51
N THR A 64 4.82 2.41 7.17
CA THR A 64 5.91 1.92 6.32
C THR A 64 6.43 3.06 5.45
N GLY A 65 7.71 3.37 5.63
CA GLY A 65 8.46 4.25 4.73
C GLY A 65 8.83 3.56 3.42
N TRP A 66 8.62 4.23 2.29
CA TRP A 66 8.95 3.73 0.96
C TRP A 66 9.99 4.60 0.28
N GLY A 67 11.26 4.25 0.48
CA GLY A 67 12.41 4.96 -0.11
C GLY A 67 12.39 4.95 -1.64
N ARG A 68 12.49 6.14 -2.24
CA ARG A 68 12.52 6.38 -3.70
C ARG A 68 13.54 7.47 -4.07
N PRO A 69 14.84 7.26 -3.76
CA PRO A 69 15.87 8.29 -3.98
C PRO A 69 16.00 8.71 -5.45
N HIS A 70 15.86 7.75 -6.38
CA HIS A 70 16.03 7.99 -7.82
C HIS A 70 14.76 8.49 -8.54
N ALA A 71 13.60 8.52 -7.87
CA ALA A 71 12.32 8.91 -8.49
C ALA A 71 12.12 10.44 -8.47
N LYS A 72 12.93 11.18 -9.24
CA LYS A 72 12.97 12.66 -9.20
C LYS A 72 11.64 13.34 -9.54
N THR A 73 10.79 12.71 -10.35
CA THR A 73 9.49 13.21 -10.78
C THR A 73 8.33 12.80 -9.86
N LEU A 74 8.61 12.00 -8.82
CA LEU A 74 7.61 11.61 -7.83
C LEU A 74 7.23 12.85 -7.02
N LYS A 75 5.96 13.24 -7.09
CA LYS A 75 5.41 14.39 -6.37
C LYS A 75 5.30 14.10 -4.88
N ASP A 76 5.35 15.15 -4.06
CA ASP A 76 5.08 15.07 -2.62
C ASP A 76 5.98 14.06 -1.90
N ARG A 77 7.29 14.09 -2.21
CA ARG A 77 8.28 13.27 -1.49
C ARG A 77 8.67 13.95 -0.18
N SER A 78 8.79 13.17 0.88
CA SER A 78 9.27 13.58 2.18
C SER A 78 10.50 12.76 2.59
N PHE A 79 11.16 13.17 3.68
CA PHE A 79 12.14 12.32 4.35
C PHE A 79 11.41 11.23 5.13
N VAL A 80 11.66 9.99 4.76
CA VAL A 80 11.09 8.80 5.40
C VAL A 80 12.19 8.02 6.10
N HIS A 81 11.84 7.30 7.17
CA HIS A 81 12.80 6.48 7.89
C HIS A 81 13.29 5.33 7.01
N GLN A 82 14.62 5.13 6.94
CA GLN A 82 15.24 3.97 6.35
C GLN A 82 16.39 3.51 7.25
N PRO A 83 16.31 2.31 7.85
CA PRO A 83 17.39 1.78 8.68
C PRO A 83 18.71 1.80 7.92
N ASN A 84 19.75 2.36 8.54
CA ASN A 84 21.11 2.35 8.02
C ASN A 84 22.05 1.85 9.13
N LEU A 85 22.94 0.93 8.79
CA LEU A 85 23.90 0.33 9.72
C LEU A 85 25.15 1.20 9.92
N VAL A 86 25.33 2.24 9.09
CA VAL A 86 26.49 3.14 9.19
C VAL A 86 26.25 4.16 10.29
N GLU A 87 27.06 4.05 11.35
CA GLU A 87 27.08 4.96 12.49
C GLU A 87 27.32 6.42 12.04
N GLY A 88 26.60 7.38 12.64
CA GLY A 88 26.72 8.81 12.34
C GLY A 88 25.83 9.34 11.21
N ASN A 89 25.23 8.47 10.38
CA ASN A 89 24.26 8.89 9.36
C ASN A 89 22.83 8.91 9.90
N LYS A 90 22.06 9.96 9.57
CA LYS A 90 20.62 9.98 9.87
C LYS A 90 19.94 8.87 9.05
N PRO A 91 19.13 7.98 9.67
CA PRO A 91 18.46 6.87 8.99
C PRO A 91 17.24 7.35 8.20
N ILE A 92 17.47 8.19 7.18
CA ILE A 92 16.43 8.82 6.37
C ILE A 92 16.72 8.72 4.88
N VAL A 93 15.68 8.68 4.06
CA VAL A 93 15.73 8.70 2.59
C VAL A 93 14.58 9.51 2.02
N LEU A 94 14.72 10.03 0.80
CA LEU A 94 13.59 10.65 0.10
C LEU A 94 12.63 9.57 -0.43
N GLY A 95 11.35 9.70 -0.12
CA GLY A 95 10.34 8.70 -0.47
C GLY A 95 8.93 9.15 -0.15
N HIS A 96 8.06 8.16 0.08
CA HIS A 96 6.69 8.36 0.56
C HIS A 96 6.47 7.53 1.81
N ASP A 97 5.72 8.07 2.75
CA ASP A 97 5.24 7.33 3.90
C ASP A 97 3.84 6.79 3.63
N TYR A 98 3.57 5.59 4.14
CA TYR A 98 2.27 4.95 4.07
C TYR A 98 1.80 4.57 5.45
N SER A 99 0.50 4.71 5.69
CA SER A 99 -0.15 4.18 6.88
C SER A 99 -1.19 3.14 6.48
N THR A 100 -1.08 1.99 7.14
CA THR A 100 -1.92 0.81 6.96
C THR A 100 -2.77 0.60 8.21
N LEU A 101 -4.03 0.22 8.00
CA LEU A 101 -4.88 -0.36 9.03
C LEU A 101 -5.41 -1.68 8.50
N GLY A 102 -5.21 -2.76 9.25
CA GLY A 102 -5.69 -4.09 8.91
C GLY A 102 -6.50 -4.70 10.05
N TRP A 103 -7.47 -5.55 9.70
CA TRP A 103 -8.11 -6.44 10.65
C TRP A 103 -7.33 -7.75 10.71
N VAL A 104 -7.03 -8.20 11.93
CA VAL A 104 -6.35 -9.47 12.21
C VAL A 104 -7.40 -10.43 12.78
N PRO A 105 -7.87 -11.42 12.00
CA PRO A 105 -8.93 -12.32 12.42
C PRO A 105 -8.46 -13.41 13.39
N GLU A 106 -7.18 -13.78 13.33
CA GLU A 106 -6.62 -14.92 14.06
C GLU A 106 -5.58 -14.46 15.08
N MET A 107 -5.56 -15.08 16.25
CA MET A 107 -4.58 -14.78 17.31
C MET A 107 -3.17 -15.29 16.98
N SER A 108 -3.07 -16.27 16.08
CA SER A 108 -1.81 -16.85 15.61
C SER A 108 -1.89 -17.07 14.11
N GLY A 109 -0.89 -16.61 13.37
CA GLY A 109 -0.86 -16.69 11.91
C GLY A 109 -0.27 -15.42 11.31
N SER A 110 -0.34 -15.29 9.99
CA SER A 110 0.13 -14.11 9.26
C SER A 110 -0.95 -13.53 8.33
N TRP A 111 -2.20 -13.91 8.56
CA TRP A 111 -3.33 -13.46 7.77
C TRP A 111 -3.91 -12.16 8.32
N ALA A 112 -4.12 -11.18 7.44
CA ALA A 112 -4.76 -9.91 7.77
C ALA A 112 -5.50 -9.35 6.57
N ILE A 113 -6.61 -8.66 6.81
CA ILE A 113 -7.38 -7.97 5.77
C ILE A 113 -7.05 -6.49 5.82
N PRO A 114 -6.47 -5.90 4.76
CA PRO A 114 -6.18 -4.46 4.72
C PRO A 114 -7.48 -3.67 4.60
N LEU A 115 -7.85 -2.96 5.66
CA LEU A 115 -9.01 -2.06 5.67
C LEU A 115 -8.69 -0.76 4.95
N CYS A 116 -7.47 -0.25 5.14
CA CYS A 116 -6.96 0.87 4.37
C CYS A 116 -5.43 0.83 4.29
N HIS A 117 -4.90 1.32 3.16
CA HIS A 117 -3.49 1.55 2.94
C HIS A 117 -3.37 2.83 2.12
N GLU A 118 -2.84 3.88 2.73
CA GLU A 118 -2.84 5.21 2.12
C GLU A 118 -1.51 5.94 2.36
N ARG A 119 -1.13 6.72 1.36
CA ARG A 119 0.00 7.65 1.47
C ARG A 119 -0.30 8.71 2.52
N ILE A 120 0.68 9.00 3.36
CA ILE A 120 0.72 10.17 4.24
C ILE A 120 1.33 11.31 3.43
N SER A 121 0.61 12.44 3.34
CA SER A 121 1.15 13.61 2.63
C SER A 121 2.30 14.25 3.41
N SER A 122 3.14 15.04 2.75
CA SER A 122 4.21 15.77 3.45
C SER A 122 3.71 16.82 4.47
N PHE A 123 2.39 17.08 4.51
CA PHE A 123 1.74 18.01 5.43
C PHE A 123 1.08 17.32 6.64
N GLU A 124 1.10 15.99 6.70
CA GLU A 124 0.47 15.19 7.74
C GLU A 124 1.51 14.31 8.45
N THR A 125 1.30 14.04 9.74
CA THR A 125 2.07 13.01 10.46
C THR A 125 1.35 11.66 10.43
N ALA A 126 2.09 10.58 10.65
CA ALA A 126 1.52 9.22 10.70
C ALA A 126 0.43 9.08 11.78
N ALA A 127 0.63 9.69 12.96
CA ALA A 127 -0.33 9.66 14.06
C ALA A 127 -1.65 10.35 13.70
N GLN A 128 -1.59 11.59 13.18
CA GLN A 128 -2.77 12.34 12.74
C GLN A 128 -3.58 11.58 11.68
N ARG A 129 -2.87 10.93 10.74
CA ARG A 129 -3.50 10.16 9.67
C ARG A 129 -4.16 8.87 10.18
N LEU A 130 -3.69 8.29 11.28
CA LEU A 130 -4.25 7.07 11.86
C LEU A 130 -5.46 7.38 12.75
N GLU A 131 -5.39 8.43 13.56
CA GLU A 131 -6.51 8.90 14.39
C GLU A 131 -7.76 9.24 13.55
N PHE A 132 -7.59 9.99 12.44
CA PHE A 132 -8.68 10.32 11.51
C PHE A 132 -9.42 9.08 10.95
N ARG A 133 -8.81 7.89 10.99
CA ARG A 133 -9.42 6.66 10.47
C ARG A 133 -10.16 5.85 11.51
N LEU A 134 -9.90 6.12 12.79
CA LEU A 134 -10.59 5.48 13.91
C LEU A 134 -11.83 6.29 14.36
N SER A 135 -11.89 7.58 14.01
CA SER A 135 -13.06 8.46 14.16
C SER A 135 -14.13 8.21 13.11
#